data_AF-A0A2V6BMC3-F1
#
_entry.id   AF-A0A2V6BMC3-F1
#
_cell.length_a   1.000
_cell.length_b   1.000
_cell.length_c   1.000
_cell.angle_alpha   90.00
_cell.angle_beta   90.00
_cell.angle_gamma   90.00
#
_symmetry.space_group_name_H-M   'P 1'
#
loop_
_entity.id
_entity.type
_entity.pdbx_description
1 polymer ?
#
loop_
_entity_poly.entity_id
_entity_poly.type
_entity_poly.pdbx_seq_one_letter_code
_entity_poly.pdbx_strand_id
1 'polypeptide(L)'
;MENARKEHSGNMKLIKTLMAGLAAMIIAVGFALSAQAIPITGMLNIAGTANFNTSSLATAGSATFTDVIVLGGNTGTFAGFAVGTPVVMASYTFDPSTITNGLWSVNGFTFNLTSSVVQTPRSATFLSVSGTGIITGPAGFDATPGVWAFTSQNAGGHPHDTFSFSANTEGGAVPDGGMTLALLGAGLMGLAAFRAKFGKV
;
A
#
# COMPACT_ATOMS: atom_id res chain seq x y z
N MET A 1 -31.98 -59.25 18.58
CA MET A 1 -32.23 -57.84 18.94
C MET A 1 -30.98 -57.08 19.42
N GLU A 2 -29.92 -57.76 19.89
CA GLU A 2 -28.72 -57.12 20.42
C GLU A 2 -27.79 -56.48 19.36
N ASN A 3 -27.73 -57.03 18.14
CA ASN A 3 -26.88 -56.51 17.07
C ASN A 3 -27.33 -55.15 16.52
N ALA A 4 -28.65 -54.90 16.43
CA ALA A 4 -29.18 -53.61 15.96
C ALA A 4 -28.85 -52.45 16.93
N ARG A 5 -28.74 -52.75 18.24
CA ARG A 5 -28.39 -51.76 19.27
C ARG A 5 -26.91 -51.38 19.24
N LYS A 6 -26.03 -52.33 18.85
CA LYS A 6 -24.59 -52.07 18.66
C LYS A 6 -24.30 -51.26 17.39
N GLU A 7 -24.98 -51.55 16.27
CA GLU A 7 -24.88 -50.75 15.04
C GLU A 7 -25.33 -49.30 15.24
N HIS A 8 -26.48 -49.11 15.90
CA HIS A 8 -27.02 -47.78 16.18
C HIS A 8 -26.10 -46.96 17.11
N SER A 9 -25.37 -47.63 18.02
CA SER A 9 -24.39 -46.98 18.91
C SER A 9 -23.09 -46.63 18.18
N GLY A 10 -22.62 -47.49 17.26
CA GLY A 10 -21.44 -47.24 16.42
C GLY A 10 -21.63 -46.07 15.47
N ASN A 11 -22.77 -46.00 14.77
CA ASN A 11 -23.10 -44.90 13.88
C ASN A 11 -23.23 -43.55 14.62
N MET A 12 -23.78 -43.57 15.83
CA MET A 12 -23.93 -42.36 16.64
C MET A 12 -22.58 -41.85 17.19
N LYS A 13 -21.61 -42.74 17.45
CA LYS A 13 -20.24 -42.36 17.81
C LYS A 13 -19.50 -41.76 16.60
N LEU A 14 -19.62 -42.37 15.43
CA LEU A 14 -19.01 -41.87 14.19
C LEU A 14 -19.56 -40.49 13.80
N ILE A 15 -20.89 -40.29 13.90
CA ILE A 15 -21.55 -39.00 13.65
C ILE A 15 -21.08 -37.93 14.64
N LYS A 16 -20.95 -38.25 15.92
CA LYS A 16 -20.44 -37.30 16.93
C LYS A 16 -18.99 -36.90 16.66
N THR A 17 -18.13 -37.83 16.23
CA THR A 17 -16.74 -37.53 15.87
C THR A 17 -16.65 -36.70 14.57
N LEU A 18 -17.51 -36.96 13.59
CA LEU A 18 -17.62 -36.16 12.36
C LEU A 18 -18.14 -34.74 12.64
N MET A 19 -19.15 -34.60 13.50
CA MET A 19 -19.66 -33.29 13.90
C MET A 19 -18.67 -32.51 14.76
N ALA A 20 -17.93 -33.19 15.65
CA ALA A 20 -16.85 -32.57 16.42
C ALA A 20 -15.68 -32.11 15.51
N GLY A 21 -15.34 -32.90 14.47
CA GLY A 21 -14.36 -32.51 13.46
C GLY A 21 -14.81 -31.33 12.60
N LEU A 22 -16.09 -31.27 12.23
CA LEU A 22 -16.67 -30.14 11.50
C LEU A 22 -16.70 -28.86 12.35
N ALA A 23 -17.06 -28.96 13.63
CA ALA A 23 -17.04 -27.83 14.56
C ALA A 23 -15.62 -27.29 14.79
N ALA A 24 -14.62 -28.18 14.91
CA ALA A 24 -13.21 -27.78 15.02
C ALA A 24 -12.69 -27.08 13.75
N MET A 25 -13.13 -27.51 12.56
CA MET A 25 -12.80 -26.84 11.29
C MET A 25 -13.44 -25.45 11.18
N ILE A 26 -14.70 -25.28 11.60
CA ILE A 26 -15.37 -23.97 11.59
C ILE A 26 -14.68 -22.98 12.54
N ILE A 27 -14.23 -23.47 13.70
CA ILE A 27 -13.48 -22.65 14.67
C ILE A 27 -12.10 -22.27 14.11
N ALA A 28 -11.39 -23.20 13.44
CA ALA A 28 -10.08 -22.92 12.83
C ALA A 28 -10.16 -21.95 11.64
N VAL A 29 -11.25 -22.00 10.84
CA VAL A 29 -11.50 -21.02 9.76
C VAL A 29 -11.91 -19.66 10.32
N GLY A 30 -12.63 -19.62 11.45
CA GLY A 30 -12.99 -18.38 12.14
C GLY A 30 -11.82 -17.58 12.69
N PHE A 31 -10.69 -18.23 12.99
CA PHE A 31 -9.43 -17.57 13.40
C PHE A 31 -8.54 -17.16 12.21
N ALA A 32 -8.87 -17.57 10.99
CA ALA A 32 -8.14 -17.20 9.77
C ALA A 32 -8.74 -15.95 9.10
N LEU A 33 -9.41 -15.07 9.86
CA LEU A 33 -9.64 -13.70 9.43
C LEU A 33 -8.29 -12.99 9.39
N SER A 34 -7.51 -13.24 8.34
CA SER A 34 -6.40 -12.37 7.96
C SER A 34 -6.99 -10.96 7.88
N ALA A 35 -6.53 -10.05 8.73
CA ALA A 35 -6.74 -8.63 8.49
C ALA A 35 -6.07 -8.33 7.15
N GLN A 36 -6.83 -8.36 6.05
CA GLN A 36 -6.34 -7.93 4.75
C GLN A 36 -6.19 -6.43 4.87
N ALA A 37 -4.95 -5.98 5.05
CA ALA A 37 -4.67 -4.57 5.01
C ALA A 37 -4.92 -4.07 3.58
N ILE A 38 -5.51 -2.89 3.51
CA ILE A 38 -6.01 -2.32 2.26
C ILE A 38 -4.82 -1.65 1.57
N PRO A 39 -4.52 -1.95 0.30
CA PRO A 39 -3.46 -1.24 -0.42
C PRO A 39 -3.80 0.24 -0.55
N ILE A 40 -2.79 1.08 -0.49
CA ILE A 40 -2.93 2.54 -0.67
C ILE A 40 -2.94 2.82 -2.17
N THR A 41 -4.01 3.43 -2.68
CA THR A 41 -4.20 3.63 -4.12
C THR A 41 -4.58 5.06 -4.45
N GLY A 42 -4.39 5.42 -5.73
CA GLY A 42 -4.79 6.71 -6.26
C GLY A 42 -3.72 7.79 -6.17
N MET A 43 -4.13 9.00 -6.49
CA MET A 43 -3.29 10.17 -6.61
C MET A 43 -3.64 11.16 -5.50
N LEU A 44 -2.63 11.62 -4.79
CA LEU A 44 -2.72 12.84 -4.00
C LEU A 44 -2.09 13.95 -4.85
N ASN A 45 -2.58 15.18 -4.73
CA ASN A 45 -2.01 16.37 -5.35
C ASN A 45 -1.68 17.35 -4.23
N ILE A 46 -0.49 17.94 -4.26
CA ILE A 46 0.02 18.86 -3.24
C ILE A 46 0.79 19.98 -3.93
N ALA A 47 0.76 21.16 -3.34
CA ALA A 47 1.49 22.34 -3.79
C ALA A 47 1.98 23.12 -2.58
N GLY A 48 3.05 23.88 -2.72
CA GLY A 48 3.52 24.80 -1.68
C GLY A 48 4.47 25.83 -2.23
N THR A 49 5.55 26.13 -1.52
CA THR A 49 6.66 26.96 -1.99
C THR A 49 7.96 26.22 -1.76
N ALA A 50 8.75 25.99 -2.82
CA ALA A 50 10.07 25.36 -2.74
C ALA A 50 11.17 26.41 -2.72
N ASN A 51 12.04 26.34 -1.72
CA ASN A 51 13.23 27.17 -1.59
C ASN A 51 14.46 26.31 -1.88
N PHE A 52 15.13 26.60 -3.00
CA PHE A 52 16.30 25.86 -3.48
C PHE A 52 17.59 26.38 -2.85
N ASN A 53 18.58 25.51 -2.75
CA ASN A 53 19.92 25.86 -2.25
C ASN A 53 20.72 26.78 -3.19
N THR A 54 20.27 26.96 -4.43
CA THR A 54 20.87 27.91 -5.39
C THR A 54 19.78 28.68 -6.14
N SER A 55 20.11 29.87 -6.66
CA SER A 55 19.19 30.71 -7.46
C SER A 55 18.95 30.21 -8.89
N SER A 56 19.74 29.26 -9.37
CA SER A 56 19.57 28.62 -10.68
C SER A 56 19.06 27.20 -10.51
N LEU A 57 17.95 26.87 -11.16
CA LEU A 57 17.45 25.49 -11.15
C LEU A 57 18.38 24.51 -11.86
N ALA A 58 19.34 24.99 -12.67
CA ALA A 58 20.33 24.13 -13.34
C ALA A 58 21.36 23.54 -12.37
N THR A 59 21.59 24.20 -11.23
CA THR A 59 22.63 23.83 -10.25
C THR A 59 22.08 23.47 -8.88
N ALA A 60 20.76 23.58 -8.68
CA ALA A 60 20.14 23.24 -7.39
C ALA A 60 20.36 21.76 -7.05
N GLY A 61 20.68 21.44 -5.81
CA GLY A 61 20.84 20.05 -5.36
C GLY A 61 19.77 19.62 -4.36
N SER A 62 19.14 20.59 -3.71
CA SER A 62 18.20 20.37 -2.63
C SER A 62 17.15 21.46 -2.57
N ALA A 63 16.05 21.14 -1.88
CA ALA A 63 14.97 22.08 -1.61
C ALA A 63 14.46 21.92 -0.17
N THR A 64 14.03 23.03 0.40
CA THR A 64 13.16 23.09 1.57
C THR A 64 11.78 23.58 1.12
N PHE A 65 10.74 23.27 1.87
CA PHE A 65 9.36 23.55 1.45
C PHE A 65 8.59 24.26 2.55
N THR A 66 7.78 25.25 2.16
CA THR A 66 6.87 25.99 3.04
C THR A 66 5.47 25.99 2.44
N ASP A 67 4.46 26.25 3.28
CA ASP A 67 3.06 26.43 2.87
C ASP A 67 2.50 25.30 1.99
N VAL A 68 2.94 24.06 2.25
CA VAL A 68 2.53 22.90 1.46
C VAL A 68 1.12 22.48 1.87
N ILE A 69 0.22 22.38 0.90
CA ILE A 69 -1.18 22.05 1.06
C ILE A 69 -1.65 21.02 0.05
N VAL A 70 -2.69 20.28 0.40
CA VAL A 70 -3.43 19.39 -0.52
C VAL A 70 -4.20 20.22 -1.56
N LEU A 71 -4.13 19.80 -2.82
CA LEU A 71 -4.89 20.34 -3.93
C LEU A 71 -6.12 19.47 -4.26
N GLY A 72 -6.94 19.94 -5.20
CA GLY A 72 -8.05 19.17 -5.77
C GLY A 72 -7.58 18.07 -6.72
N GLY A 73 -8.52 17.23 -7.17
CA GLY A 73 -8.24 16.15 -8.14
C GLY A 73 -7.64 14.88 -7.54
N ASN A 74 -7.68 14.73 -6.22
CA ASN A 74 -7.24 13.52 -5.53
C ASN A 74 -8.14 12.32 -5.86
N THR A 75 -7.58 11.13 -5.89
CA THR A 75 -8.29 9.88 -6.22
C THR A 75 -7.93 8.75 -5.24
N GLY A 76 -8.68 7.64 -5.31
CA GLY A 76 -8.43 6.45 -4.48
C GLY A 76 -8.49 6.76 -2.99
N THR A 77 -7.50 6.28 -2.24
CA THR A 77 -7.35 6.47 -0.78
C THR A 77 -7.34 7.94 -0.38
N PHE A 78 -6.93 8.83 -1.30
CA PHE A 78 -6.78 10.27 -1.03
C PHE A 78 -7.97 11.12 -1.48
N ALA A 79 -8.98 10.52 -2.13
CA ALA A 79 -10.11 11.27 -2.71
C ALA A 79 -10.89 12.11 -1.69
N GLY A 80 -10.91 11.71 -0.41
CA GLY A 80 -11.58 12.42 0.67
C GLY A 80 -10.78 13.56 1.30
N PHE A 81 -9.55 13.83 0.85
CA PHE A 81 -8.72 14.86 1.48
C PHE A 81 -9.18 16.25 1.04
N ALA A 82 -9.48 17.12 2.02
CA ALA A 82 -9.92 18.47 1.75
C ALA A 82 -8.80 19.31 1.14
N VAL A 83 -9.13 20.10 0.13
CA VAL A 83 -8.23 21.10 -0.44
C VAL A 83 -7.81 22.10 0.64
N GLY A 84 -6.54 22.47 0.68
CA GLY A 84 -5.99 23.34 1.71
C GLY A 84 -5.55 22.62 2.98
N THR A 85 -5.72 21.29 3.07
CA THR A 85 -5.19 20.51 4.20
C THR A 85 -3.66 20.68 4.24
N PRO A 86 -3.06 21.13 5.36
CA PRO A 86 -1.61 21.25 5.45
C PRO A 86 -0.90 19.91 5.28
N VAL A 87 0.22 19.93 4.56
CA VAL A 87 1.10 18.79 4.33
C VAL A 87 2.44 19.10 4.96
N VAL A 88 2.95 18.20 5.79
CA VAL A 88 4.32 18.32 6.30
C VAL A 88 5.26 17.79 5.24
N MET A 89 6.28 18.57 4.89
CA MET A 89 7.24 18.23 3.85
C MET A 89 8.66 18.34 4.39
N ALA A 90 9.45 17.29 4.23
CA ALA A 90 10.85 17.28 4.66
C ALA A 90 11.73 18.08 3.69
N SER A 91 12.84 18.60 4.22
CA SER A 91 13.94 19.06 3.37
C SER A 91 14.55 17.85 2.66
N TYR A 92 14.94 18.03 1.40
CA TYR A 92 15.29 16.90 0.55
C TYR A 92 16.36 17.27 -0.48
N THR A 93 17.33 16.37 -0.66
CA THR A 93 18.41 16.46 -1.64
C THR A 93 18.16 15.49 -2.80
N PHE A 94 17.96 16.05 -3.99
CA PHE A 94 17.67 15.31 -5.23
C PHE A 94 18.88 15.13 -6.14
N ASP A 95 19.96 15.89 -5.94
CA ASP A 95 21.17 15.83 -6.77
C ASP A 95 22.45 16.06 -5.93
N PRO A 96 23.20 14.99 -5.60
CA PRO A 96 22.86 13.59 -5.81
C PRO A 96 21.66 13.15 -4.95
N SER A 97 20.91 12.16 -5.42
CA SER A 97 19.74 11.61 -4.72
C SER A 97 20.09 11.04 -3.33
N THR A 98 19.28 11.39 -2.33
CA THR A 98 19.36 10.81 -0.98
C THR A 98 18.02 10.22 -0.53
N ILE A 99 18.08 9.10 0.21
CA ILE A 99 16.92 8.55 0.91
C ILE A 99 16.36 9.61 1.86
N THR A 100 15.05 9.84 1.80
CA THR A 100 14.35 10.80 2.66
C THR A 100 13.14 10.13 3.29
N ASN A 101 13.30 9.74 4.55
CA ASN A 101 12.22 9.18 5.34
C ASN A 101 11.22 10.28 5.72
N GLY A 102 9.93 10.05 5.47
CA GLY A 102 8.89 11.05 5.67
C GLY A 102 9.04 12.26 4.76
N LEU A 103 9.32 12.03 3.48
CA LEU A 103 9.41 13.10 2.47
C LEU A 103 8.17 14.01 2.55
N TRP A 104 6.97 13.43 2.57
CA TRP A 104 5.74 14.14 2.94
C TRP A 104 4.88 13.33 3.91
N SER A 105 4.07 14.03 4.70
CA SER A 105 3.00 13.41 5.49
C SER A 105 1.75 14.29 5.57
N VAL A 106 0.58 13.64 5.51
CA VAL A 106 -0.74 14.28 5.63
C VAL A 106 -1.79 13.25 6.07
N ASN A 107 -2.66 13.62 7.00
CA ASN A 107 -3.77 12.78 7.49
C ASN A 107 -3.35 11.35 7.90
N GLY A 108 -2.15 11.19 8.48
CA GLY A 108 -1.61 9.90 8.91
C GLY A 108 -0.99 9.05 7.79
N PHE A 109 -0.98 9.54 6.56
CA PHE A 109 -0.21 8.95 5.46
C PHE A 109 1.16 9.60 5.37
N THR A 110 2.17 8.82 5.04
CA THR A 110 3.56 9.25 4.92
C THR A 110 4.20 8.58 3.73
N PHE A 111 4.92 9.35 2.90
CA PHE A 111 5.75 8.79 1.84
C PHE A 111 7.22 8.87 2.21
N ASN A 112 7.88 7.72 2.16
CA ASN A 112 9.30 7.57 2.41
C ASN A 112 10.00 7.39 1.06
N LEU A 113 10.78 8.39 0.64
CA LEU A 113 11.50 8.38 -0.61
C LEU A 113 12.75 7.52 -0.50
N THR A 114 12.90 6.55 -1.40
CA THR A 114 14.06 5.66 -1.47
C THR A 114 15.08 6.16 -2.47
N SER A 115 14.63 6.66 -3.63
CA SER A 115 15.52 7.19 -4.66
C SER A 115 14.81 8.18 -5.55
N SER A 116 15.60 8.96 -6.28
CA SER A 116 15.10 9.97 -7.20
C SER A 116 16.09 10.28 -8.30
N VAL A 117 15.58 10.89 -9.36
CA VAL A 117 16.31 11.25 -10.56
C VAL A 117 15.84 12.61 -11.02
N VAL A 118 16.80 13.51 -11.26
CA VAL A 118 16.54 14.76 -11.98
C VAL A 118 16.32 14.45 -13.45
N GLN A 119 15.15 14.81 -13.95
CA GLN A 119 14.74 14.57 -15.33
C GLN A 119 15.32 15.64 -16.26
N THR A 120 15.65 15.23 -17.50
CA THR A 120 16.07 16.14 -18.57
C THR A 120 14.88 16.46 -19.48
N PRO A 121 14.74 17.71 -19.97
CA PRO A 121 15.68 18.82 -19.83
C PRO A 121 15.63 19.48 -18.45
N ARG A 122 16.77 20.03 -18.03
CA ARG A 122 16.93 20.86 -16.84
C ARG A 122 17.52 22.20 -17.29
N SER A 123 17.04 23.30 -16.75
CA SER A 123 17.54 24.64 -17.09
C SER A 123 17.60 25.53 -15.86
N ALA A 124 18.06 26.78 -16.01
CA ALA A 124 18.07 27.76 -14.92
C ALA A 124 16.67 28.07 -14.38
N THR A 125 15.62 27.83 -15.16
CA THR A 125 14.22 28.16 -14.83
C THR A 125 13.29 26.95 -14.85
N PHE A 126 13.80 25.75 -15.12
CA PHE A 126 12.99 24.53 -15.12
C PHE A 126 13.73 23.37 -14.45
N LEU A 127 13.03 22.72 -13.52
CA LEU A 127 13.47 21.50 -12.86
C LEU A 127 12.31 20.51 -12.82
N SER A 128 12.60 19.26 -13.16
CA SER A 128 11.70 18.13 -12.94
C SER A 128 12.48 17.04 -12.22
N VAL A 129 11.90 16.48 -11.18
CA VAL A 129 12.46 15.38 -10.39
C VAL A 129 11.38 14.32 -10.25
N SER A 130 11.73 13.07 -10.51
CA SER A 130 10.89 11.93 -10.15
C SER A 130 11.60 11.06 -9.14
N GLY A 131 10.85 10.26 -8.41
CA GLY A 131 11.40 9.33 -7.43
C GLY A 131 10.45 8.21 -7.08
N THR A 132 10.97 7.25 -6.36
CA THR A 132 10.24 6.07 -5.90
C THR A 132 10.43 5.90 -4.41
N GLY A 133 9.45 5.27 -3.78
CA GLY A 133 9.42 5.14 -2.34
C GLY A 133 8.28 4.25 -1.87
N ILE A 134 8.03 4.29 -0.56
CA ILE A 134 6.98 3.53 0.10
C ILE A 134 6.02 4.49 0.79
N ILE A 135 4.73 4.39 0.50
CA ILE A 135 3.67 5.06 1.23
C ILE A 135 3.23 4.16 2.38
N THR A 136 3.19 4.69 3.59
CA THR A 136 2.59 4.07 4.76
C THR A 136 1.37 4.86 5.20
N GLY A 137 0.34 4.19 5.69
CA GLY A 137 -0.89 4.80 6.16
C GLY A 137 -1.21 4.45 7.62
N PRO A 138 -2.37 4.91 8.13
CA PRO A 138 -2.92 4.48 9.41
C PRO A 138 -3.14 2.96 9.48
N ALA A 139 -3.43 2.46 10.69
CA ALA A 139 -3.74 1.05 10.89
C ALA A 139 -4.85 0.58 9.93
N GLY A 140 -4.65 -0.58 9.30
CA GLY A 140 -5.54 -1.14 8.30
C GLY A 140 -5.10 -0.89 6.84
N PHE A 141 -4.03 -0.13 6.61
CA PHE A 141 -3.41 0.01 5.30
C PHE A 141 -2.08 -0.73 5.19
N ASP A 142 -1.81 -1.29 4.01
CA ASP A 142 -0.53 -1.90 3.69
C ASP A 142 0.47 -0.85 3.21
N ALA A 143 1.73 -1.02 3.61
CA ALA A 143 2.83 -0.25 3.06
C ALA A 143 2.91 -0.51 1.55
N THR A 144 2.69 0.53 0.75
CA THR A 144 2.50 0.40 -0.70
C THR A 144 3.60 1.14 -1.45
N PRO A 145 4.27 0.52 -2.44
CA PRO A 145 5.20 1.21 -3.32
C PRO A 145 4.51 2.38 -4.03
N GLY A 146 5.18 3.53 -4.08
CA GLY A 146 4.67 4.73 -4.72
C GLY A 146 5.75 5.43 -5.53
N VAL A 147 5.29 6.22 -6.50
CA VAL A 147 6.15 7.16 -7.22
C VAL A 147 5.84 8.57 -6.76
N TRP A 148 6.84 9.42 -6.86
CA TRP A 148 6.76 10.83 -6.53
C TRP A 148 7.31 11.62 -7.70
N ALA A 149 6.67 12.74 -8.00
CA ALA A 149 7.12 13.67 -9.03
C ALA A 149 6.96 15.10 -8.54
N PHE A 150 7.92 15.93 -8.92
CA PHE A 150 8.02 17.33 -8.58
C PHE A 150 8.52 18.11 -9.78
N THR A 151 7.84 19.21 -10.11
CA THR A 151 8.32 20.17 -11.09
C THR A 151 8.35 21.56 -10.51
N SER A 152 9.31 22.36 -10.97
CA SER A 152 9.39 23.79 -10.70
C SER A 152 9.71 24.52 -11.99
N GLN A 153 8.96 25.58 -12.25
CA GLN A 153 9.10 26.43 -13.43
C GLN A 153 9.23 27.89 -13.02
N ASN A 154 9.98 28.65 -13.80
CA ASN A 154 10.14 30.10 -13.68
C ASN A 154 10.81 30.58 -12.37
N ALA A 155 11.60 29.74 -11.70
CA ALA A 155 12.28 30.10 -10.44
C ALA A 155 13.51 31.01 -10.62
N GLY A 156 13.49 31.93 -11.59
CA GLY A 156 14.60 32.82 -11.97
C GLY A 156 15.01 33.82 -10.88
N GLY A 157 15.51 33.33 -9.75
CA GLY A 157 16.01 34.11 -8.62
C GLY A 157 14.95 34.63 -7.63
N HIS A 158 13.70 34.16 -7.71
CA HIS A 158 12.59 34.63 -6.86
C HIS A 158 11.78 33.45 -6.29
N PRO A 159 11.33 33.49 -5.02
CA PRO A 159 10.40 32.49 -4.48
C PRO A 159 9.07 32.61 -5.23
N HIS A 160 8.62 31.51 -5.84
CA HIS A 160 7.36 31.50 -6.59
C HIS A 160 6.48 30.30 -6.29
N ASP A 161 5.18 30.59 -6.38
CA ASP A 161 4.03 29.81 -5.95
C ASP A 161 3.37 29.10 -7.13
N THR A 162 3.69 27.83 -7.35
CA THR A 162 2.75 26.76 -7.72
C THR A 162 3.52 25.51 -8.11
N PHE A 163 3.21 24.41 -7.43
CA PHE A 163 3.80 23.09 -7.62
C PHE A 163 2.66 22.10 -7.83
N SER A 164 2.88 21.05 -8.61
CA SER A 164 1.90 20.00 -8.81
C SER A 164 2.58 18.65 -8.66
N PHE A 165 1.87 17.71 -8.04
CA PHE A 165 2.35 16.38 -7.65
C PHE A 165 1.38 15.34 -8.21
N SER A 166 1.94 14.26 -8.77
CA SER A 166 1.20 13.05 -9.16
C SER A 166 1.95 11.80 -8.69
N ALA A 167 1.26 10.90 -7.99
CA ALA A 167 1.73 9.53 -7.73
C ALA A 167 0.93 8.55 -8.60
N ASN A 168 1.63 7.76 -9.41
CA ASN A 168 1.11 6.62 -10.15
C ASN A 168 1.72 5.32 -9.59
N THR A 169 0.92 4.47 -8.99
CA THR A 169 1.38 3.14 -8.56
C THR A 169 1.50 2.22 -9.78
N GLU A 170 2.70 1.79 -10.13
CA GLU A 170 2.88 0.53 -10.85
C GLU A 170 2.46 -0.61 -9.91
N GLY A 171 1.60 -1.49 -10.39
CA GLY A 171 1.01 -2.59 -9.61
C GLY A 171 2.07 -3.60 -9.18
N GLY A 172 2.71 -3.35 -8.04
CA GLY A 172 3.56 -4.30 -7.35
C GLY A 172 2.72 -5.46 -6.79
N ALA A 173 3.25 -6.69 -6.92
CA ALA A 173 2.60 -7.92 -6.53
C ALA A 173 2.04 -7.85 -5.09
N VAL A 174 0.71 -7.84 -4.99
CA VAL A 174 -0.02 -7.83 -3.72
C VAL A 174 0.12 -9.21 -3.06
N PRO A 175 0.62 -9.30 -1.82
CA PRO A 175 0.54 -10.54 -1.04
C PRO A 175 -0.93 -10.96 -0.89
N ASP A 176 -1.28 -12.16 -1.35
CA ASP A 176 -2.66 -12.67 -1.43
C ASP A 176 -3.33 -13.00 -0.07
N GLY A 177 -2.77 -12.49 1.03
CA GLY A 177 -3.28 -12.70 2.39
C GLY A 177 -3.32 -14.16 2.84
N GLY A 178 -2.64 -15.08 2.16
CA GLY A 178 -2.70 -16.51 2.47
C GLY A 178 -3.93 -17.23 1.89
N MET A 179 -4.73 -16.56 1.07
CA MET A 179 -5.88 -17.17 0.39
C MET A 179 -5.47 -18.31 -0.53
N THR A 180 -4.28 -18.23 -1.14
CA THR A 180 -3.72 -19.32 -1.96
C THR A 180 -3.43 -20.56 -1.12
N LEU A 181 -2.91 -20.40 0.10
CA LEU A 181 -2.70 -21.52 1.02
C LEU A 181 -4.02 -22.10 1.53
N ALA A 182 -5.03 -21.26 1.77
CA ALA A 182 -6.36 -21.72 2.18
C ALA A 182 -7.07 -22.52 1.08
N LEU A 183 -7.04 -22.06 -0.18
CA LEU A 183 -7.59 -22.79 -1.32
C LEU A 183 -6.81 -24.07 -1.61
N LEU A 184 -5.49 -24.06 -1.46
CA LEU A 184 -4.66 -25.26 -1.59
C LEU A 184 -5.01 -26.28 -0.49
N GLY A 185 -5.14 -25.84 0.75
CA GLY A 185 -5.55 -26.67 1.88
C GLY A 185 -6.95 -27.27 1.67
N ALA A 186 -7.91 -26.45 1.23
CA ALA A 186 -9.27 -26.90 0.91
C ALA A 186 -9.28 -27.91 -0.26
N GLY A 187 -8.48 -27.68 -1.31
CA GLY A 187 -8.34 -28.59 -2.44
C GLY A 187 -7.76 -29.95 -2.04
N LEU A 188 -6.71 -29.96 -1.22
CA LEU A 188 -6.11 -31.19 -0.70
C LEU A 188 -7.05 -31.95 0.24
N MET A 189 -7.81 -31.23 1.09
CA MET A 189 -8.84 -31.86 1.92
C MET A 189 -9.98 -32.45 1.08
N GLY A 190 -10.41 -31.78 0.01
CA GLY A 190 -11.37 -32.31 -0.94
C GLY A 190 -10.89 -33.59 -1.62
N LEU A 191 -9.60 -33.63 -2.01
CA LEU A 191 -8.98 -34.80 -2.61
C LEU A 191 -8.88 -35.98 -1.62
N ALA A 192 -8.52 -35.69 -0.37
CA ALA A 192 -8.49 -36.68 0.71
C ALA A 192 -9.88 -37.25 1.01
N ALA A 193 -10.91 -36.40 1.06
CA ALA A 193 -12.30 -36.81 1.25
C ALA A 193 -12.84 -37.66 0.08
N PHE A 194 -12.49 -37.30 -1.15
CA PHE A 194 -12.82 -38.10 -2.34
C PHE A 194 -12.17 -39.49 -2.26
N ARG A 195 -10.87 -39.56 -1.95
CA ARG A 195 -10.16 -40.84 -1.78
C ARG A 195 -10.75 -41.68 -0.64
N ALA A 196 -11.15 -41.08 0.48
CA ALA A 196 -11.77 -41.81 1.58
C ALA A 196 -13.15 -42.40 1.22
N LYS A 197 -13.91 -41.70 0.36
CA LYS A 197 -15.24 -42.14 -0.08
C LYS A 197 -15.20 -43.21 -1.17
N PHE A 198 -14.22 -43.13 -2.08
CA PHE A 198 -14.19 -43.96 -3.30
C PHE A 198 -12.99 -44.92 -3.39
N GLY A 199 -12.00 -44.84 -2.50
CA GLY A 199 -10.82 -45.71 -2.50
C GLY A 199 -11.02 -47.09 -1.85
N LYS A 200 -12.26 -47.49 -1.58
CA LYS A 200 -12.65 -48.80 -1.01
C LYS A 200 -13.44 -49.67 -2.00
N VAL A 201 -13.19 -49.51 -3.30
CA VAL A 201 -13.61 -50.48 -4.33
C VAL A 201 -12.47 -51.46 -4.56
#